data_AF-A0A2K8KF70-F1
#
_entry.id   AF-A0A2K8KF70-F1
#
_cell.length_a   1.000
_cell.length_b   1.000
_cell.length_c   1.000
_cell.angle_alpha   90.00
_cell.angle_beta   90.00
_cell.angle_gamma   90.00
#
_symmetry.space_group_name_H-M   'P 1'
#
loop_
_entity.id
_entity.type
_entity.pdbx_description
1 polymer ?
#
loop_
_entity_poly.entity_id
_entity_poly.type
_entity_poly.pdbx_seq_one_letter_code
_entity_poly.pdbx_strand_id
1 'polypeptide(L)'
;MIKLILLGVVAAALALAAYIRLAPSDPARWHEDPRLVTRPSTPNFHLIRMVGGDAMPRVFQLAPDALATRIDEVARADGATLLAGSVQAGHMTYLTRTQLMGYPDYTSILIEPAGEGAMLLAFARARFGHSDMGNNRARLERWIAALDDPALND
;
A
#
# COMPACT_ATOMS: atom_id res chain seq x y z
N MET A 1 2.16 30.00 33.68
CA MET A 1 2.01 28.53 33.68
C MET A 1 1.28 28.00 32.44
N ILE A 2 0.05 28.45 32.14
CA ILE A 2 -0.70 28.03 30.93
C ILE A 2 0.08 28.23 29.63
N LYS A 3 0.76 29.37 29.44
CA LYS A 3 1.58 29.65 28.24
C LYS A 3 2.74 28.66 28.06
N LEU A 4 3.38 28.23 29.15
CA LEU A 4 4.48 27.26 29.11
C LEU A 4 3.97 25.85 28.81
N ILE A 5 2.81 25.49 29.35
CA ILE A 5 2.14 24.22 29.03
C ILE A 5 1.75 24.19 27.55
N LEU A 6 1.13 25.25 27.03
CA LEU A 6 0.78 25.36 25.61
C LEU A 6 2.00 25.27 24.70
N LEU A 7 3.10 25.97 25.05
CA LEU A 7 4.35 25.91 24.29
C LEU A 7 4.93 24.48 24.29
N GLY A 8 4.89 23.80 25.43
CA GLY A 8 5.33 22.41 25.55
C GLY A 8 4.50 21.44 24.67
N VAL A 9 3.18 21.61 24.66
CA VAL A 9 2.28 20.80 23.81
C VAL A 9 2.56 21.03 22.33
N VAL A 10 2.74 22.28 21.90
CA VAL A 10 3.08 22.60 20.51
C VAL A 10 4.44 22.01 20.12
N ALA A 11 5.45 22.14 20.97
CA ALA A 11 6.77 21.57 20.70
C ALA A 11 6.71 20.03 20.58
N ALA A 12 5.98 19.36 21.47
CA ALA A 12 5.77 17.91 21.39
C ALA A 12 5.04 17.49 20.10
N ALA A 13 4.01 18.23 19.70
CA ALA A 13 3.28 17.96 18.47
C ALA A 13 4.16 18.13 17.22
N LEU A 14 5.00 19.17 17.18
CA LEU A 14 5.97 19.38 16.10
C LEU A 14 7.02 18.28 16.03
N ALA A 15 7.56 17.85 17.19
CA ALA A 15 8.52 16.76 17.26
C ALA A 15 7.90 15.43 16.77
N LEU A 16 6.66 15.14 17.15
CA LEU A 16 5.93 13.97 16.67
C LEU A 16 5.70 14.03 15.15
N ALA A 17 5.28 15.18 14.62
CA ALA A 17 5.08 15.37 13.19
C ALA A 17 6.40 15.21 12.40
N ALA A 18 7.51 15.73 12.93
CA ALA A 18 8.83 15.55 12.34
C ALA A 18 9.25 14.07 12.36
N TYR A 19 9.04 13.37 13.48
CA TYR A 19 9.32 11.94 13.59
C TYR A 19 8.55 11.13 12.55
N ILE A 20 7.24 11.36 12.41
CA ILE A 20 6.40 10.66 11.42
C ILE A 20 6.92 10.86 10.00
N ARG A 21 7.24 12.10 9.63
CA ARG A 21 7.69 12.44 8.27
C ARG A 21 9.07 11.89 7.94
N LEU A 22 9.97 11.88 8.92
CA LEU A 22 11.37 11.48 8.75
C LEU A 22 11.61 10.00 9.07
N ALA A 23 10.59 9.28 9.54
CA ALA A 23 10.73 7.89 9.92
C ALA A 23 11.19 7.03 8.71
N PRO A 24 12.37 6.36 8.79
CA PRO A 24 12.88 5.57 7.68
C PRO A 24 11.94 4.44 7.28
N SER A 25 11.85 4.18 5.97
CA SER A 25 11.10 3.07 5.39
C SER A 25 12.08 1.95 5.04
N ASP A 26 12.20 0.95 5.93
CA ASP A 26 13.08 -0.20 5.72
C ASP A 26 12.44 -1.24 4.80
N PRO A 27 12.99 -1.50 3.59
CA PRO A 27 12.48 -2.51 2.68
C PRO A 27 12.36 -3.91 3.31
N ALA A 28 13.30 -4.31 4.17
CA ALA A 28 13.29 -5.64 4.78
C ALA A 28 12.09 -5.88 5.70
N ARG A 29 11.55 -4.80 6.27
CA ARG A 29 10.36 -4.85 7.12
C ARG A 29 9.06 -4.76 6.33
N TRP A 30 9.04 -3.96 5.26
CA TRP A 30 7.78 -3.60 4.58
C TRP A 30 7.52 -4.42 3.32
N HIS A 31 8.53 -5.09 2.76
CA HIS A 31 8.38 -5.97 1.60
C HIS A 31 7.85 -7.35 1.98
N GLU A 32 6.61 -7.37 2.49
CA GLU A 32 5.95 -8.59 2.92
C GLU A 32 5.23 -9.29 1.77
N ASP A 33 5.21 -10.63 1.82
CA ASP A 33 4.45 -11.49 0.90
C ASP A 33 2.98 -11.56 1.34
N PRO A 34 2.02 -11.05 0.54
CA PRO A 34 0.59 -11.08 0.87
C PRO A 34 0.02 -12.48 1.13
N ARG A 35 0.63 -13.54 0.57
CA ARG A 35 0.20 -14.92 0.80
C ARG A 35 0.41 -15.34 2.24
N LEU A 36 1.56 -14.98 2.79
CA LEU A 36 2.10 -15.52 4.03
C LEU A 36 1.99 -14.56 5.21
N VAL A 37 1.68 -13.28 4.94
CA VAL A 37 1.65 -12.26 5.99
C VAL A 37 0.66 -12.62 7.10
N THR A 38 1.10 -12.43 8.34
CA THR A 38 0.24 -12.56 9.51
C THR A 38 -0.66 -11.35 9.58
N ARG A 39 -1.98 -11.56 9.74
CA ARG A 39 -2.93 -10.46 9.85
C ARG A 39 -2.59 -9.62 11.08
N PRO A 40 -2.44 -8.29 10.94
CA PRO A 40 -2.36 -7.40 12.08
C PRO A 40 -3.63 -7.50 12.95
N SER A 41 -3.50 -7.16 14.24
CA SER A 41 -4.64 -7.07 15.16
C SER A 41 -5.38 -5.73 15.08
N THR A 42 -4.80 -4.73 14.41
CA THR A 42 -5.37 -3.39 14.26
C THR A 42 -6.12 -3.25 12.93
N PRO A 43 -7.24 -2.50 12.88
CA PRO A 43 -8.05 -2.32 11.67
C PRO A 43 -7.49 -1.23 10.72
N ASN A 44 -6.18 -1.21 10.50
CA ASN A 44 -5.49 -0.24 9.65
C ASN A 44 -4.83 -0.87 8.42
N PHE A 45 -5.42 -1.97 7.94
CA PHE A 45 -4.95 -2.70 6.77
C PHE A 45 -6.12 -3.23 5.91
N HIS A 46 -5.78 -3.63 4.70
CA HIS A 46 -6.62 -4.40 3.81
C HIS A 46 -5.78 -5.50 3.13
N LEU A 47 -6.24 -6.74 3.21
CA LEU A 47 -5.54 -7.92 2.71
C LEU A 47 -6.36 -8.66 1.66
N ILE A 48 -5.85 -8.73 0.43
CA ILE A 48 -6.44 -9.49 -0.67
C ILE A 48 -5.61 -10.75 -0.88
N ARG A 49 -6.21 -11.92 -0.61
CA ARG A 49 -5.60 -13.25 -0.82
C ARG A 49 -6.64 -14.36 -0.77
N MET A 50 -6.29 -15.53 -1.29
CA MET A 50 -7.19 -16.69 -1.44
C MET A 50 -7.83 -17.20 -0.14
N VAL A 51 -7.09 -17.20 0.98
CA VAL A 51 -7.58 -17.74 2.26
C VAL A 51 -7.27 -16.77 3.38
N GLY A 52 -8.27 -16.42 4.18
CA GLY A 52 -8.11 -15.51 5.31
C GLY A 52 -7.75 -14.07 4.90
N GLY A 53 -8.07 -13.65 3.67
CA GLY A 53 -8.08 -12.25 3.24
C GLY A 53 -9.40 -11.55 3.61
N ASP A 54 -9.41 -10.24 3.47
CA ASP A 54 -10.61 -9.38 3.52
C ASP A 54 -11.39 -9.43 2.21
N ALA A 55 -10.72 -9.77 1.11
CA ALA A 55 -11.32 -9.96 -0.20
C ALA A 55 -10.59 -11.06 -0.98
N MET A 56 -11.29 -11.66 -1.95
CA MET A 56 -10.69 -12.61 -2.89
C MET A 56 -9.90 -11.87 -3.98
N PRO A 57 -8.75 -12.43 -4.41
CA PRO A 57 -8.02 -11.89 -5.54
C PRO A 57 -8.87 -12.00 -6.81
N ARG A 58 -8.81 -10.97 -7.64
CA ARG A 58 -9.46 -10.97 -8.95
C ARG A 58 -8.50 -11.52 -9.99
N VAL A 59 -9.05 -12.30 -10.92
CA VAL A 59 -8.33 -12.77 -12.11
C VAL A 59 -8.52 -11.77 -13.24
N PHE A 60 -7.43 -11.36 -13.85
CA PHE A 60 -7.36 -10.49 -15.03
C PHE A 60 -6.94 -11.32 -16.23
N GLN A 61 -7.56 -11.05 -17.39
CA GLN A 61 -7.18 -11.68 -18.67
C GLN A 61 -5.94 -10.98 -19.26
N LEU A 62 -4.87 -10.96 -18.49
CA LEU A 62 -3.57 -10.37 -18.82
C LEU A 62 -2.48 -11.36 -18.42
N ALA A 63 -1.40 -11.41 -19.19
CA ALA A 63 -0.20 -12.13 -18.79
C ALA A 63 0.36 -11.53 -17.47
N PRO A 64 1.01 -12.31 -16.60
CA PRO A 64 1.56 -11.83 -15.33
C PRO A 64 2.42 -10.57 -15.47
N ASP A 65 3.32 -10.52 -16.45
CA ASP A 65 4.22 -9.39 -16.67
C ASP A 65 3.46 -8.12 -17.12
N ALA A 66 2.40 -8.29 -17.92
CA ALA A 66 1.55 -7.18 -18.36
C ALA A 66 0.73 -6.62 -17.19
N LEU A 67 0.17 -7.50 -16.35
CA LEU A 67 -0.55 -7.10 -15.14
C LEU A 67 0.38 -6.37 -14.15
N ALA A 68 1.60 -6.90 -13.95
CA ALA A 68 2.62 -6.30 -13.09
C ALA A 68 3.05 -4.91 -13.58
N THR A 69 3.24 -4.75 -14.89
CA THR A 69 3.61 -3.46 -15.50
C THR A 69 2.49 -2.44 -15.30
N ARG A 70 1.26 -2.83 -15.59
CA ARG A 70 0.11 -1.93 -15.51
C ARG A 70 -0.21 -1.48 -14.09
N ILE A 71 -0.11 -2.38 -13.11
CA ILE A 71 -0.31 -1.97 -11.71
C ILE A 71 0.81 -1.05 -11.22
N ASP A 72 2.04 -1.19 -11.72
CA ASP A 72 3.14 -0.26 -11.40
C ASP A 72 2.86 1.14 -11.96
N GLU A 73 2.39 1.23 -13.20
CA GLU A 73 2.00 2.50 -13.82
C GLU A 73 0.88 3.19 -13.04
N VAL A 74 -0.18 2.44 -12.70
CA VAL A 74 -1.32 2.95 -11.91
C VAL A 74 -0.86 3.43 -10.53
N ALA A 75 -0.03 2.64 -9.83
CA ALA A 75 0.47 3.00 -8.50
C ALA A 75 1.33 4.28 -8.54
N ARG A 76 2.21 4.40 -9.56
CA ARG A 76 3.06 5.58 -9.74
C ARG A 76 2.27 6.82 -10.15
N ALA A 77 1.25 6.66 -10.99
CA ALA A 77 0.35 7.75 -11.37
C ALA A 77 -0.43 8.30 -10.16
N ASP A 78 -0.77 7.46 -9.18
CA ASP A 78 -1.36 7.88 -7.89
C ASP A 78 -0.30 8.42 -6.89
N GLY A 79 0.94 8.64 -7.33
CA GLY A 79 2.01 9.22 -6.53
C GLY A 79 2.71 8.24 -5.58
N ALA A 80 2.49 6.94 -5.71
CA ALA A 80 3.22 5.94 -4.95
C ALA A 80 4.64 5.76 -5.50
N THR A 81 5.59 5.48 -4.61
CA THR A 81 6.99 5.21 -4.97
C THR A 81 7.30 3.74 -4.70
N LEU A 82 7.95 3.06 -5.65
CA LEU A 82 8.42 1.70 -5.43
C LEU A 82 9.50 1.69 -4.35
N LEU A 83 9.23 1.00 -3.25
CA LEU A 83 10.13 0.86 -2.09
C LEU A 83 11.02 -0.38 -2.22
N ALA A 84 10.47 -1.48 -2.69
CA ALA A 84 11.13 -2.79 -2.72
C ALA A 84 10.53 -3.71 -3.79
N GLY A 85 11.30 -4.72 -4.18
CA GLY A 85 10.92 -5.66 -5.23
C GLY A 85 11.07 -5.06 -6.63
N SER A 86 10.38 -5.64 -7.60
CA SER A 86 10.42 -5.18 -8.99
C SER A 86 9.21 -5.69 -9.79
N VAL A 87 8.87 -4.96 -10.86
CA VAL A 87 7.83 -5.35 -11.81
C VAL A 87 8.14 -6.72 -12.42
N GLN A 88 9.40 -6.96 -12.78
CA GLN A 88 9.87 -8.21 -13.39
C GLN A 88 9.73 -9.41 -12.45
N ALA A 89 9.84 -9.20 -11.14
CA ALA A 89 9.63 -10.26 -10.16
C ALA A 89 8.15 -10.50 -9.85
N GLY A 90 7.24 -9.64 -10.33
CA GLY A 90 5.81 -9.70 -9.99
C GLY A 90 5.51 -9.44 -8.51
N HIS A 91 6.51 -9.02 -7.72
CA HIS A 91 6.36 -8.69 -6.30
C HIS A 91 6.94 -7.30 -6.06
N MET A 92 6.07 -6.38 -5.67
CA MET A 92 6.40 -4.97 -5.47
C MET A 92 5.86 -4.50 -4.13
N THR A 93 6.57 -3.60 -3.46
CA THR A 93 6.01 -2.85 -2.34
C THR A 93 6.11 -1.38 -2.63
N TYR A 94 4.98 -0.69 -2.56
CA TYR A 94 4.86 0.74 -2.78
C TYR A 94 4.74 1.48 -1.46
N LEU A 95 5.38 2.64 -1.39
CA LEU A 95 5.20 3.64 -0.36
C LEU A 95 4.33 4.78 -0.89
N THR A 96 3.25 5.09 -0.19
CA THR A 96 2.46 6.29 -0.44
C THR A 96 2.48 7.17 0.81
N ARG A 97 2.56 8.48 0.62
CA ARG A 97 2.50 9.44 1.74
C ARG A 97 1.22 10.24 1.66
N THR A 98 0.49 10.32 2.78
CA THR A 98 -0.72 11.15 2.86
C THR A 98 -0.38 12.64 2.69
N GLN A 99 -1.23 13.39 1.99
CA GLN A 99 -0.95 14.79 1.62
C GLN A 99 -0.76 15.73 2.83
N LEU A 100 -1.60 15.58 3.87
CA LEU A 100 -1.60 16.51 5.00
C LEU A 100 -0.44 16.25 5.97
N MET A 101 -0.29 15.01 6.43
CA MET A 101 0.64 14.65 7.51
C MET A 101 1.88 13.90 7.04
N GLY A 102 1.90 13.42 5.79
CA GLY A 102 3.00 12.62 5.28
C GLY A 102 3.10 11.24 5.92
N TYR A 103 2.00 10.72 6.51
CA TYR A 103 1.98 9.37 7.05
C TYR A 103 2.34 8.37 5.94
N PRO A 104 3.36 7.52 6.17
CA PRO A 104 3.72 6.46 5.23
C PRO A 104 2.73 5.29 5.33
N ASP A 105 2.13 4.98 4.20
CA ASP A 105 1.33 3.77 3.97
C ASP A 105 2.08 2.86 3.01
N TYR A 106 1.96 1.55 3.20
CA TYR A 106 2.62 0.56 2.38
C TYR A 106 1.63 -0.38 1.71
N THR A 107 1.83 -0.63 0.42
CA THR A 107 1.05 -1.59 -0.35
C THR A 107 1.99 -2.60 -0.98
N SER A 108 2.01 -3.82 -0.44
CA SER A 108 2.67 -4.95 -1.09
C SER A 108 1.72 -5.57 -2.10
N ILE A 109 2.20 -5.85 -3.30
CA ILE A 109 1.46 -6.45 -4.41
C ILE A 109 2.25 -7.65 -4.89
N LEU A 110 1.58 -8.78 -5.03
CA LEU A 110 2.11 -9.99 -5.62
C LEU A 110 1.21 -10.42 -6.77
N ILE A 111 1.81 -10.63 -7.93
CA ILE A 111 1.15 -11.13 -9.13
C ILE A 111 1.44 -12.63 -9.25
N GLU A 112 0.38 -13.42 -9.44
CA GLU A 112 0.49 -14.86 -9.65
C GLU A 112 -0.28 -15.27 -10.91
N PRO A 113 0.19 -16.27 -11.68
CA PRO A 113 -0.58 -16.86 -12.77
C PRO A 113 -1.90 -17.45 -12.27
N ALA A 114 -2.96 -17.30 -13.06
CA ALA A 114 -4.29 -17.84 -12.76
C ALA A 114 -5.01 -18.24 -14.07
N GLY A 115 -4.95 -19.53 -14.41
CA GLY A 115 -5.48 -20.04 -15.67
C GLY A 115 -4.77 -19.41 -16.87
N GLU A 116 -5.54 -18.87 -17.82
CA GLU A 116 -5.05 -18.13 -19.01
C GLU A 116 -4.63 -16.68 -18.69
N GLY A 117 -4.75 -16.25 -17.42
CA GLY A 117 -4.46 -14.89 -17.00
C GLY A 117 -3.59 -14.83 -15.75
N ALA A 118 -3.73 -13.74 -15.01
CA ALA A 118 -3.01 -13.50 -13.78
C ALA A 118 -3.93 -12.89 -12.72
N MET A 119 -3.62 -13.14 -11.45
CA MET A 119 -4.32 -12.58 -10.31
C MET A 119 -3.40 -11.70 -9.48
N LEU A 120 -4.01 -10.75 -8.79
CA LEU A 120 -3.34 -9.80 -7.92
C LEU A 120 -3.70 -10.10 -6.46
N LEU A 121 -2.67 -10.41 -5.67
CA LEU A 121 -2.73 -10.45 -4.23
C LEU A 121 -2.11 -9.16 -3.69
N ALA A 122 -2.65 -8.65 -2.58
CA ALA A 122 -2.18 -7.38 -2.05
C ALA A 122 -2.34 -7.25 -0.55
N PHE A 123 -1.45 -6.47 0.05
CA PHE A 123 -1.49 -6.11 1.46
C PHE A 123 -1.20 -4.62 1.63
N ALA A 124 -2.26 -3.84 1.76
CA ALA A 124 -2.22 -2.40 1.97
C ALA A 124 -2.37 -2.08 3.46
N ARG A 125 -1.50 -1.24 4.03
CA ARG A 125 -1.51 -0.95 5.48
C ARG A 125 -0.87 0.38 5.84
N ALA A 126 -1.40 1.00 6.89
CA ALA A 126 -0.80 2.18 7.49
C ALA A 126 0.34 1.79 8.44
N ARG A 127 1.41 2.59 8.47
CA ARG A 127 2.48 2.42 9.48
C ARG A 127 2.06 2.85 10.87
N PHE A 128 1.27 3.91 10.94
CA PHE A 128 0.92 4.61 12.17
C PHE A 128 -0.59 4.71 12.33
N GLY A 129 -1.04 4.88 13.57
CA GLY A 129 -2.46 4.97 13.91
C GLY A 129 -3.13 3.61 14.09
N HIS A 130 -4.22 3.61 14.86
CA HIS A 130 -5.00 2.39 15.14
C HIS A 130 -5.91 2.00 13.96
N SER A 131 -6.43 2.98 13.23
CA SER A 131 -7.25 2.79 12.03
C SER A 131 -6.84 3.81 10.98
N ASP A 132 -6.96 3.45 9.70
CA ASP A 132 -6.77 4.31 8.55
C ASP A 132 -8.11 4.80 7.95
N MET A 133 -9.23 4.52 8.62
CA MET A 133 -10.60 4.81 8.17
C MET A 133 -10.92 4.22 6.78
N GLY A 134 -10.22 3.15 6.37
CA GLY A 134 -10.41 2.51 5.07
C GLY A 134 -9.71 3.21 3.91
N ASN A 135 -8.85 4.21 4.16
CA ASN A 135 -8.16 4.93 3.10
C ASN A 135 -7.25 4.03 2.25
N ASN A 136 -6.52 3.08 2.87
CA ASN A 136 -5.65 2.18 2.11
C ASN A 136 -6.45 1.19 1.29
N ARG A 137 -7.56 0.68 1.84
CA ARG A 137 -8.53 -0.14 1.10
C ARG A 137 -9.04 0.61 -0.13
N ALA A 138 -9.58 1.81 0.06
CA ALA A 138 -10.14 2.60 -1.03
C ALA A 138 -9.10 2.94 -2.10
N ARG A 139 -7.83 3.17 -1.71
CA ARG A 139 -6.73 3.39 -2.66
C ARG A 139 -6.46 2.15 -3.50
N LEU A 140 -6.26 1.01 -2.83
CA LEU A 140 -5.99 -0.26 -3.51
C LEU A 140 -7.16 -0.66 -4.44
N GLU A 141 -8.40 -0.51 -4.00
CA GLU A 141 -9.59 -0.76 -4.83
C GLU A 141 -9.64 0.17 -6.06
N ARG A 142 -9.27 1.45 -5.93
CA ARG A 142 -9.15 2.35 -7.09
C ARG A 142 -8.07 1.90 -8.07
N TRP A 143 -6.91 1.46 -7.56
CA TRP A 143 -5.85 0.95 -8.42
C TRP A 143 -6.30 -0.28 -9.20
N ILE A 144 -6.94 -1.23 -8.51
CA ILE A 144 -7.49 -2.45 -9.10
C ILE A 144 -8.57 -2.13 -10.15
N ALA A 145 -9.43 -1.14 -9.89
CA ALA A 145 -10.46 -0.72 -10.85
C ALA A 145 -9.84 -0.11 -12.12
N ALA A 146 -8.75 0.65 -12.01
CA ALA A 146 -8.05 1.22 -13.16
C ALA A 146 -7.40 0.15 -14.06
N LEU A 147 -7.16 -1.05 -13.55
CA LEU A 147 -6.62 -2.15 -14.37
C LEU A 147 -7.59 -2.59 -15.48
N ASP A 148 -8.89 -2.30 -15.36
CA ASP A 148 -9.87 -2.59 -16.42
C ASP A 148 -9.95 -1.51 -17.50
N ASP A 149 -9.29 -0.37 -17.32
CA ASP A 149 -9.45 0.79 -18.22
C ASP A 149 -8.82 0.54 -19.60
N PRO A 150 -9.60 0.49 -20.69
CA PRO A 150 -9.06 0.26 -22.03
C PRO A 150 -7.92 1.20 -22.43
N ALA A 151 -7.89 2.43 -21.90
CA ALA A 151 -6.90 3.46 -22.24
C ALA A 151 -5.47 3.18 -21.77
N LEU A 152 -5.26 2.15 -20.94
CA LEU A 152 -3.94 1.67 -20.52
C LEU A 152 -3.44 0.47 -21.38
N ASN A 153 -4.11 0.15 -22.49
CA ASN A 153 -3.72 -0.92 -23.43
C ASN A 153 -2.99 -0.40 -24.70
N ASP A 154 -2.80 0.91 -24.83
CA ASP A 154 -2.26 1.55 -26.03
C ASP A 154 -0.75 1.85 -25.94
#